data_AF-A0A966J0E7-F1
#
_entry.id   AF-A0A966J0E7-F1
#
_cell.length_a   1.000
_cell.length_b   1.000
_cell.length_c   1.000
_cell.angle_alpha   90.00
_cell.angle_beta   90.00
_cell.angle_gamma   90.00
#
_symmetry.space_group_name_H-M   'P 1'
#
loop_
_entity.id
_entity.type
_entity.pdbx_description
1 polymer ?
#
loop_
_entity_poly.entity_id
_entity_poly.type
_entity_poly.pdbx_seq_one_letter_code
_entity_poly.pdbx_strand_id
1 'polypeptide(L)'
;MNTLHTLTQQARDLANGQPVMSESETEVARQMQICNACRYCEGFCAVFPAMTRRLEFGRADVHFLANLCHNCGACLHACQYAPPHEFMLNVPQAMARVRGQTYADYAWPPALGRLYQHNGLTVGLAVLLSCAVFLWLAAASNQAMWGSAAPGSFYDVFPHGTMVLMFAPVFAWVVLALGLGVRRFWREVTPVTSGQPVSPPAMAEATHDVLRLKYLDGGHGEGCHDADDATTQVRRRCHHLTFYGFMLCL
;
A
#
# COMPACT_ATOMS: atom_id res chain seq x y z
N MET A 1 18.60 -1.42 32.76
CA MET A 1 18.60 -2.90 32.81
C MET A 1 17.72 -3.54 31.73
N ASN A 2 16.59 -2.94 31.31
CA ASN A 2 15.71 -3.53 30.28
C ASN A 2 16.35 -3.69 28.88
N THR A 3 17.09 -2.68 28.39
CA THR A 3 17.61 -2.67 27.01
C THR A 3 18.56 -3.81 26.68
N LEU A 4 19.46 -4.19 27.61
CA LEU A 4 20.42 -5.27 27.37
C LEU A 4 19.72 -6.63 27.30
N HIS A 5 18.71 -6.86 28.14
CA HIS A 5 17.89 -8.07 28.10
C HIS A 5 17.09 -8.15 26.80
N THR A 6 16.47 -7.04 26.36
CA THR A 6 15.76 -6.97 25.07
C THR A 6 16.67 -7.29 23.90
N LEU A 7 17.86 -6.67 23.83
CA LEU A 7 18.82 -6.94 22.75
C LEU A 7 19.33 -8.38 22.77
N THR A 8 19.53 -8.96 23.97
CA THR A 8 19.94 -10.37 24.11
C THR A 8 18.84 -11.32 23.64
N GLN A 9 17.58 -11.01 23.95
CA GLN A 9 16.43 -11.79 23.50
C GLN A 9 16.29 -11.71 21.97
N GLN A 10 16.33 -10.51 21.39
CA GLN A 10 16.29 -10.30 19.94
C GLN A 10 17.41 -11.04 19.22
N ALA A 11 18.62 -11.05 19.77
CA ALA A 11 19.75 -11.79 19.22
C ALA A 11 19.51 -13.32 19.24
N ARG A 12 18.89 -13.85 20.30
CA ARG A 12 18.51 -15.27 20.38
C ARG A 12 17.40 -15.60 19.39
N ASP A 13 16.37 -14.76 19.30
CA ASP A 13 15.25 -14.97 18.39
C ASP A 13 15.74 -14.98 16.95
N LEU A 14 16.63 -14.04 16.59
CA LEU A 14 17.30 -14.02 15.29
C LEU A 14 18.14 -15.29 15.04
N ALA A 15 18.90 -15.74 16.04
CA ALA A 15 19.70 -16.98 15.94
C ALA A 15 18.83 -18.23 15.75
N ASN A 16 17.61 -18.22 16.30
CA ASN A 16 16.64 -19.30 16.16
C ASN A 16 15.76 -19.17 14.90
N GLY A 17 16.02 -18.19 14.03
CA GLY A 17 15.25 -17.94 12.83
C GLY A 17 13.85 -17.38 13.09
N GLN A 18 13.58 -16.87 14.31
CA GLN A 18 12.35 -16.17 14.61
C GLN A 18 12.42 -14.74 14.05
N PRO A 19 11.36 -14.27 13.37
CA PRO A 19 11.35 -12.92 12.83
C PRO A 19 11.34 -11.90 13.97
N VAL A 20 12.43 -11.13 14.08
CA VAL A 20 12.50 -9.98 14.99
C VAL A 20 11.67 -8.84 14.41
N MET A 21 10.71 -8.35 15.20
CA MET A 21 9.86 -7.24 14.78
C MET A 21 10.62 -5.91 14.76
N SER A 22 10.36 -5.08 13.75
CA SER A 22 10.86 -3.71 13.69
C SER A 22 10.21 -2.82 14.75
N GLU A 23 10.76 -1.62 14.96
CA GLU A 23 10.19 -0.64 15.90
C GLU A 23 8.75 -0.25 15.51
N SER A 24 8.50 -0.02 14.22
CA SER A 24 7.16 0.30 13.71
C SER A 24 6.20 -0.88 13.81
N GLU A 25 6.67 -2.11 13.57
CA GLU A 25 5.85 -3.30 13.78
C GLU A 25 5.48 -3.46 15.26
N THR A 26 6.46 -3.27 16.16
CA THR A 26 6.26 -3.32 17.60
C THR A 26 5.29 -2.25 18.09
N GLU A 27 5.37 -1.04 17.54
CA GLU A 27 4.45 0.05 17.88
C GLU A 27 3.02 -0.24 17.42
N VAL A 28 2.83 -0.79 16.22
CA VAL A 28 1.49 -1.24 15.79
C VAL A 28 0.97 -2.32 16.72
N ALA A 29 1.78 -3.33 17.07
CA ALA A 29 1.37 -4.38 18.00
C ALA A 29 0.94 -3.82 19.37
N ARG A 30 1.70 -2.87 19.92
CA ARG A 30 1.36 -2.17 21.17
C ARG A 30 0.03 -1.44 21.07
N GLN A 31 -0.16 -0.65 20.02
CA GLN A 31 -1.42 0.08 19.84
C GLN A 31 -2.60 -0.87 19.65
N MET A 32 -2.45 -1.95 18.89
CA MET A 32 -3.50 -2.95 18.71
C MET A 32 -3.84 -3.69 20.01
N GLN A 33 -2.87 -3.95 20.88
CA GLN A 33 -3.14 -4.50 22.21
C GLN A 33 -4.03 -3.57 23.05
N ILE A 34 -3.74 -2.28 23.04
CA ILE A 34 -4.52 -1.28 23.78
C ILE A 34 -5.91 -1.10 23.14
N CYS A 35 -5.97 -1.01 21.80
CA CYS A 35 -7.22 -0.91 21.07
C CYS A 35 -8.12 -2.13 21.28
N ASN A 36 -7.55 -3.33 21.39
CA ASN A 36 -8.31 -4.56 21.65
C ASN A 36 -8.90 -4.63 23.06
N ALA A 37 -8.29 -3.94 24.03
CA ALA A 37 -8.87 -3.75 25.35
C ALA A 37 -9.98 -2.67 25.34
N CYS A 38 -9.79 -1.58 24.61
CA CYS A 38 -10.70 -0.44 24.58
C CYS A 38 -11.97 -0.67 23.73
N ARG A 39 -11.83 -1.30 22.56
CA ARG A 39 -12.93 -1.72 21.66
C ARG A 39 -13.85 -0.60 21.13
N TYR A 40 -13.57 0.67 21.45
CA TYR A 40 -14.41 1.83 21.07
C TYR A 40 -14.57 2.02 19.56
N CYS A 41 -13.52 1.74 18.77
CA CYS A 41 -13.49 2.00 17.32
C CYS A 41 -14.01 0.83 16.46
N GLU A 42 -14.64 -0.19 17.04
CA GLU A 42 -14.98 -1.45 16.32
C GLU A 42 -15.85 -1.29 15.08
N GLY A 43 -16.74 -0.30 15.08
CA GLY A 43 -17.63 -0.03 13.96
C GLY A 43 -17.00 0.82 12.84
N PHE A 44 -15.77 1.30 13.00
CA PHE A 44 -15.27 2.39 12.15
C PHE A 44 -14.71 1.90 10.81
N CYS A 45 -14.00 0.78 10.81
CA CYS A 45 -13.43 0.20 9.60
C CYS A 45 -13.07 -1.29 9.79
N ALA A 46 -12.73 -1.98 8.72
CA ALA A 46 -12.40 -3.42 8.74
C ALA A 46 -11.24 -3.82 9.65
N VAL A 47 -10.34 -2.88 9.99
CA VAL A 47 -9.17 -3.15 10.84
C VAL A 47 -9.60 -3.63 12.22
N PHE A 48 -10.60 -3.01 12.84
CA PHE A 48 -10.95 -3.31 14.23
C PHE A 48 -11.68 -4.65 14.40
N PRO A 49 -12.68 -5.01 13.57
CA PRO A 49 -13.27 -6.35 13.59
C PRO A 49 -12.26 -7.46 13.26
N ALA A 50 -11.23 -7.16 12.47
CA ALA A 50 -10.13 -8.08 12.27
C ALA A 50 -9.25 -8.19 13.51
N MET A 51 -8.84 -7.06 14.09
CA MET A 51 -8.00 -6.99 15.28
C MET A 51 -8.62 -7.74 16.47
N THR A 52 -9.93 -7.61 16.70
CA THR A 52 -10.61 -8.21 17.86
C THR A 52 -10.70 -9.73 17.84
N ARG A 53 -10.38 -10.36 16.70
CA ARG A 53 -10.29 -11.82 16.55
C ARG A 53 -8.92 -12.37 16.95
N ARG A 54 -8.03 -11.51 17.45
CA ARG A 54 -6.64 -11.84 17.77
C ARG A 54 -6.37 -11.55 19.24
N LEU A 55 -5.50 -12.37 19.83
CA LEU A 55 -5.01 -12.19 21.20
C LEU A 55 -3.59 -11.61 21.22
N GLU A 56 -2.80 -11.96 20.20
CA GLU A 56 -1.43 -11.52 20.00
C GLU A 56 -1.31 -10.86 18.63
N PHE A 57 -0.34 -9.95 18.49
CA PHE A 57 -0.12 -9.17 17.28
C PHE A 57 1.31 -9.40 16.78
N GLY A 58 1.55 -10.58 16.21
CA GLY A 58 2.84 -10.91 15.59
C GLY A 58 3.05 -10.17 14.28
N ARG A 59 4.23 -10.36 13.66
CA ARG A 59 4.61 -9.68 12.42
C ARG A 59 3.56 -9.81 11.30
N ALA A 60 3.09 -11.04 11.05
CA ALA A 60 2.10 -11.30 10.01
C ALA A 60 0.75 -10.62 10.31
N ASP A 61 0.32 -10.57 11.57
CA ASP A 61 -0.90 -9.85 11.98
C ASP A 61 -0.76 -8.35 11.74
N VAL A 62 0.38 -7.79 12.13
CA VAL A 62 0.69 -6.37 11.94
C VAL A 62 0.74 -6.01 10.46
N HIS A 63 1.37 -6.84 9.62
CA HIS A 63 1.38 -6.66 8.16
C HIS A 63 -0.02 -6.73 7.56
N PHE A 64 -0.83 -7.70 8.00
CA PHE A 64 -2.22 -7.84 7.57
C PHE A 64 -3.06 -6.62 7.94
N LEU A 65 -3.02 -6.19 9.21
CA LEU A 65 -3.79 -5.04 9.70
C LEU A 65 -3.34 -3.72 9.05
N ALA A 66 -2.03 -3.53 8.84
CA ALA A 66 -1.49 -2.34 8.19
C ALA A 66 -1.95 -2.20 6.73
N ASN A 67 -2.07 -3.32 6.01
CA ASN A 67 -2.56 -3.35 4.64
C ASN A 67 -4.09 -3.40 4.53
N LEU A 68 -4.79 -3.64 5.64
CA LEU A 68 -6.25 -3.45 5.75
C LEU A 68 -6.62 -2.00 6.11
N CYS A 69 -5.69 -1.26 6.73
CA CYS A 69 -5.88 0.14 7.07
C CYS A 69 -5.83 1.02 5.81
N HIS A 70 -6.82 1.89 5.62
CA HIS A 70 -6.84 2.86 4.52
C HIS A 70 -6.46 4.29 4.95
N ASN A 71 -5.96 4.49 6.17
CA ASN A 71 -5.59 5.82 6.69
C ASN A 71 -6.77 6.82 6.64
N CYS A 72 -7.94 6.39 7.09
CA CYS A 72 -9.18 7.20 7.11
C CYS A 72 -9.23 8.23 8.25
N GLY A 73 -8.38 8.09 9.27
CA GLY A 73 -8.30 9.04 10.38
C GLY A 73 -9.42 8.94 11.43
N ALA A 74 -10.61 8.43 11.09
CA ALA A 74 -11.76 8.42 12.01
C ALA A 74 -11.46 7.85 13.40
N CYS A 75 -10.68 6.76 13.47
CA CYS A 75 -10.28 6.18 14.76
C CYS A 75 -9.36 7.07 15.58
N LEU A 76 -8.54 7.93 14.96
CA LEU A 76 -7.68 8.89 15.64
C LEU A 76 -8.51 10.02 16.24
N HIS A 77 -9.41 10.62 15.47
CA HIS A 77 -10.24 11.75 15.92
C HIS A 77 -11.21 11.36 17.04
N ALA A 78 -11.65 10.09 17.08
CA ALA A 78 -12.52 9.59 18.14
C ALA A 78 -11.76 8.98 19.34
N CYS A 79 -10.43 8.90 19.29
CA CYS A 79 -9.66 8.16 20.29
C CYS A 79 -9.53 8.94 21.61
N GLN A 80 -9.96 8.33 22.71
CA GLN A 80 -9.74 8.87 24.07
C GLN A 80 -8.25 8.87 24.48
N TYR A 81 -7.43 8.08 23.79
CA TYR A 81 -6.01 7.89 24.06
C TYR A 81 -5.12 8.44 22.94
N ALA A 82 -5.67 9.27 22.05
CA ALA A 82 -4.88 10.03 21.08
C ALA A 82 -3.94 11.01 21.80
N PRO A 83 -2.86 11.47 21.14
CA PRO A 83 -2.04 12.55 21.68
C PRO A 83 -2.89 13.74 22.13
N PRO A 84 -2.58 14.37 23.29
CA PRO A 84 -1.36 14.19 24.10
C PRO A 84 -1.46 13.13 25.23
N HIS A 85 -2.45 12.22 25.19
CA HIS A 85 -2.57 11.16 26.21
C HIS A 85 -1.29 10.31 26.32
N GLU A 86 -0.97 9.80 27.51
CA GLU A 86 0.28 9.06 27.77
C GLU A 86 0.52 7.85 26.86
N PHE A 87 -0.55 7.21 26.38
CA PHE A 87 -0.48 6.08 25.45
C PHE A 87 -0.14 6.47 24.01
N MET A 88 -0.30 7.75 23.65
CA MET A 88 0.06 8.33 22.35
C MET A 88 -0.48 7.52 21.16
N LEU A 89 -1.74 7.09 21.19
CA LEU A 89 -2.29 6.24 20.15
C LEU A 89 -2.48 7.02 18.85
N ASN A 90 -1.75 6.63 17.81
CA ASN A 90 -1.93 7.14 16.46
C ASN A 90 -1.91 5.98 15.45
N VAL A 91 -3.06 5.30 15.37
CA VAL A 91 -3.24 4.10 14.53
C VAL A 91 -2.97 4.40 13.05
N PRO A 92 -3.51 5.49 12.45
CA PRO A 92 -3.25 5.78 11.03
C PRO A 92 -1.75 5.94 10.74
N GLN A 93 -1.04 6.70 11.57
CA GLN A 93 0.40 6.94 11.37
C GLN A 93 1.22 5.65 11.57
N ALA A 94 0.97 4.90 12.64
CA ALA A 94 1.70 3.66 12.92
C ALA A 94 1.49 2.63 11.78
N MET A 95 0.24 2.44 11.35
CA MET A 95 -0.09 1.55 10.23
C MET A 95 0.54 2.02 8.92
N ALA A 96 0.58 3.32 8.65
CA ALA A 96 1.20 3.86 7.44
C ALA A 96 2.71 3.58 7.37
N ARG A 97 3.43 3.62 8.51
CA ARG A 97 4.85 3.28 8.57
C ARG A 97 5.09 1.81 8.21
N VAL A 98 4.35 0.89 8.84
CA VAL A 98 4.44 -0.55 8.54
C VAL A 98 4.04 -0.82 7.09
N ARG A 99 2.94 -0.22 6.60
CA ARG A 99 2.50 -0.41 5.22
C ARG A 99 3.58 0.02 4.21
N GLY A 100 4.24 1.15 4.45
CA GLY A 100 5.39 1.58 3.64
C GLY A 100 6.55 0.59 3.63
N GLN A 101 6.86 -0.03 4.77
CA GLN A 101 7.87 -1.10 4.85
C GLN A 101 7.44 -2.33 4.04
N THR A 102 6.19 -2.77 4.17
CA THR A 102 5.68 -3.92 3.41
C THR A 102 5.76 -3.72 1.89
N TYR A 103 5.57 -2.49 1.39
CA TYR A 103 5.74 -2.21 -0.03
C TYR A 103 7.15 -2.50 -0.53
N ALA A 104 8.17 -2.15 0.26
CA ALA A 104 9.55 -2.44 -0.08
C ALA A 104 9.89 -3.93 0.09
N ASP A 105 9.40 -4.56 1.16
CA ASP A 105 9.69 -5.97 1.49
C ASP A 105 9.09 -6.95 0.47
N TYR A 106 7.88 -6.66 -0.02
CA TYR A 106 7.21 -7.51 -1.02
C TYR A 106 7.48 -7.11 -2.47
N ALA A 107 8.20 -6.01 -2.71
CA ALA A 107 8.58 -5.61 -4.07
C ALA A 107 9.43 -6.69 -4.76
N TRP A 108 9.15 -6.91 -6.05
CA TRP A 108 9.93 -7.81 -6.88
C TRP A 108 10.48 -7.08 -8.12
N PRO A 109 11.77 -7.28 -8.44
CA PRO A 109 12.78 -8.00 -7.67
C PRO A 109 13.20 -7.23 -6.40
N PRO A 110 13.74 -7.92 -5.36
CA PRO A 110 14.08 -7.29 -4.06
C PRO A 110 15.06 -6.12 -4.14
N ALA A 111 15.91 -6.07 -5.17
CA ALA A 111 16.81 -4.95 -5.40
C ALA A 111 16.05 -3.64 -5.66
N LEU A 112 14.94 -3.70 -6.39
CA LEU A 112 14.10 -2.52 -6.65
C LEU A 112 13.32 -2.08 -5.40
N GLY A 113 12.97 -3.01 -4.50
CA GLY A 113 12.39 -2.68 -3.20
C GLY A 113 13.32 -1.81 -2.34
N ARG A 114 14.61 -2.16 -2.29
CA ARG A 114 15.63 -1.33 -1.60
C ARG A 114 15.79 0.04 -2.25
N LEU A 115 15.75 0.08 -3.58
CA LEU A 115 15.84 1.33 -4.32
C LEU A 115 14.63 2.24 -4.08
N TYR A 116 13.44 1.65 -3.89
CA TYR A 116 12.22 2.36 -3.52
C TYR A 116 12.30 3.01 -2.14
N GLN A 117 13.06 2.45 -1.19
CA GLN A 117 13.30 3.10 0.11
C GLN A 117 14.05 4.44 -0.03
N HIS A 118 14.78 4.63 -1.15
CA HIS A 118 15.49 5.85 -1.52
C HIS A 118 14.93 6.44 -2.82
N ASN A 119 13.59 6.57 -2.88
CA ASN A 119 12.83 6.85 -4.10
C ASN A 119 13.16 8.18 -4.80
N GLY A 120 13.38 9.28 -4.07
CA GLY A 120 13.44 10.62 -4.67
C GLY A 120 14.49 10.76 -5.78
N LEU A 121 15.76 10.46 -5.48
CA LEU A 121 16.84 10.56 -6.46
C LEU A 121 16.72 9.50 -7.55
N THR A 122 16.41 8.26 -7.17
CA THR A 122 16.33 7.16 -8.13
C THR A 122 15.23 7.38 -9.15
N VAL A 123 14.01 7.70 -8.71
CA VAL A 123 12.88 7.94 -9.60
C VAL A 123 13.19 9.14 -10.49
N GLY A 124 13.79 10.21 -9.94
CA GLY A 124 14.24 11.36 -10.72
C GLY A 124 15.20 10.97 -11.85
N LEU A 125 16.27 10.22 -11.54
CA LEU A 125 17.23 9.73 -12.52
C LEU A 125 16.60 8.79 -13.55
N ALA A 126 15.72 7.88 -13.12
CA ALA A 126 15.03 6.94 -14.01
C ALA A 126 14.10 7.67 -14.99
N VAL A 127 13.37 8.69 -14.52
CA VAL A 127 12.51 9.53 -15.37
C VAL A 127 13.36 10.33 -16.35
N LEU A 128 14.43 10.98 -15.89
CA LEU A 128 15.35 11.71 -16.77
C LEU A 128 15.95 10.82 -17.85
N LEU A 129 16.43 9.63 -17.48
CA LEU A 129 16.97 8.65 -18.43
C LEU A 129 15.89 8.17 -19.41
N SER A 130 14.68 7.88 -18.93
CA SER A 130 13.57 7.42 -19.77
C SER A 130 13.16 8.50 -20.78
N CYS A 131 13.05 9.76 -20.35
CA CYS A 131 12.79 10.88 -21.25
C CYS A 131 13.93 11.10 -22.25
N ALA A 132 15.18 11.03 -21.82
CA ALA A 132 16.34 11.19 -22.71
C ALA A 132 16.40 10.09 -23.77
N VAL A 133 16.20 8.82 -23.37
CA VAL A 133 16.15 7.68 -24.28
C VAL A 133 14.96 7.79 -25.22
N PHE A 134 13.79 8.19 -24.71
CA PHE A 134 12.59 8.40 -25.53
C PHE A 134 12.82 9.47 -26.61
N LEU A 135 13.35 10.64 -26.23
CA LEU A 135 13.67 11.72 -27.17
C LEU A 135 14.76 11.31 -28.16
N TRP A 136 15.78 10.57 -27.70
CA TRP A 136 16.84 10.06 -28.58
C TRP A 136 16.30 9.06 -29.61
N LEU A 137 15.47 8.10 -29.19
CA LEU A 137 14.82 7.15 -30.10
C LEU A 137 13.90 7.86 -31.09
N ALA A 138 13.17 8.89 -30.64
CA ALA A 138 12.30 9.67 -31.51
C ALA A 138 13.09 10.47 -32.55
N ALA A 139 14.22 11.08 -32.15
CA ALA A 139 15.10 11.79 -33.07
C ALA A 139 15.83 10.85 -34.05
N ALA A 140 16.22 9.65 -33.60
CA ALA A 140 16.92 8.66 -34.41
C ALA A 140 16.00 7.95 -35.43
N SER A 141 14.72 7.75 -35.07
CA SER A 141 13.74 7.07 -35.93
C SER A 141 13.08 7.99 -36.95
N ASN A 142 13.10 9.31 -36.74
CA ASN A 142 12.39 10.25 -37.59
C ASN A 142 13.24 11.45 -38.04
N GLN A 143 13.74 11.38 -39.28
CA GLN A 143 14.47 12.49 -39.94
C GLN A 143 13.60 13.76 -40.06
N ALA A 144 12.27 13.66 -39.95
CA ALA A 144 11.37 14.81 -40.00
C ALA A 144 11.43 15.69 -38.74
N MET A 145 12.04 15.26 -37.63
CA MET A 145 12.32 16.17 -36.50
C MET A 145 13.37 17.24 -36.85
N TRP A 146 14.14 17.02 -37.91
CA TRP A 146 15.20 17.92 -38.40
C TRP A 146 14.78 18.65 -39.69
N GLY A 147 13.57 18.41 -40.20
CA GLY A 147 13.01 19.00 -41.42
C GLY A 147 11.65 19.66 -41.19
N SER A 148 11.15 20.44 -42.15
CA SER A 148 9.85 21.11 -42.04
C SER A 148 8.71 20.09 -42.04
N ALA A 149 7.94 20.06 -40.96
CA ALA A 149 6.84 19.13 -40.76
C ALA A 149 5.75 19.30 -41.84
N ALA A 150 5.58 18.30 -42.70
CA ALA A 150 4.36 18.13 -43.49
C ALA A 150 3.22 17.68 -42.54
N PRO A 151 1.94 18.02 -42.83
CA PRO A 151 0.81 17.66 -41.98
C PRO A 151 0.54 16.15 -42.06
N GLY A 152 1.20 15.38 -41.21
CA GLY A 152 0.97 13.95 -40.99
C GLY A 152 0.17 13.69 -39.71
N SER A 153 -0.47 12.54 -39.64
CA SER A 153 -1.09 12.02 -38.41
C SER A 153 -0.01 11.68 -37.36
N PHE A 154 -0.36 11.70 -36.07
CA PHE A 154 0.57 11.33 -34.98
C PHE A 154 1.27 9.97 -35.23
N TYR A 155 0.57 9.03 -35.83
CA TYR A 155 1.07 7.68 -36.12
C TYR A 155 2.14 7.63 -37.22
N ASP A 156 2.27 8.69 -38.02
CA ASP A 156 3.35 8.83 -39.01
C ASP A 156 4.69 9.15 -38.33
N VAL A 157 4.64 9.74 -37.14
CA VAL A 157 5.81 10.00 -36.29
C VAL A 157 6.05 8.85 -35.32
N PHE A 158 4.98 8.33 -34.71
CA PHE A 158 5.04 7.21 -33.77
C PHE A 158 4.09 6.08 -34.20
N PRO A 159 4.57 5.12 -35.01
CA PRO A 159 3.76 4.00 -35.44
C PRO A 159 3.16 3.26 -34.23
N HIS A 160 1.89 2.89 -34.31
CA HIS A 160 1.19 2.21 -33.23
C HIS A 160 1.93 0.94 -32.76
N GLY A 161 2.48 0.17 -33.70
CA GLY A 161 3.28 -1.02 -33.38
C GLY A 161 4.50 -0.73 -32.51
N THR A 162 5.17 0.41 -32.70
CA THR A 162 6.31 0.85 -31.87
C THR A 162 5.85 1.13 -30.44
N MET A 163 4.71 1.81 -30.26
CA MET A 163 4.16 2.06 -28.93
C MET A 163 3.80 0.76 -28.22
N VAL A 164 3.13 -0.16 -28.91
CA VAL A 164 2.78 -1.47 -28.35
C VAL A 164 4.04 -2.25 -27.96
N LEU A 165 5.04 -2.30 -28.84
CA LEU A 165 6.29 -3.03 -28.58
C LEU A 165 7.06 -2.46 -27.38
N MET A 166 7.01 -1.14 -27.18
CA MET A 166 7.67 -0.48 -26.05
C MET A 166 6.92 -0.66 -24.74
N PHE A 167 5.60 -0.46 -24.72
CA PHE A 167 4.81 -0.45 -23.49
C PHE A 167 4.32 -1.84 -23.06
N ALA A 168 4.08 -2.78 -23.97
CA ALA A 168 3.59 -4.12 -23.62
C ALA A 168 4.57 -4.91 -22.74
N PRO A 169 5.90 -4.92 -22.98
CA PRO A 169 6.85 -5.57 -22.08
C PRO A 169 6.88 -4.92 -20.69
N VAL A 170 6.79 -3.60 -20.61
CA VAL A 170 6.73 -2.86 -19.34
C VAL A 170 5.47 -3.24 -18.58
N PHE A 171 4.31 -3.27 -19.24
CA PHE A 171 3.05 -3.69 -18.66
C PHE A 171 3.11 -5.15 -18.17
N ALA A 172 3.60 -6.07 -19.00
CA ALA A 172 3.76 -7.47 -18.63
C ALA A 172 4.68 -7.65 -17.41
N TRP A 173 5.78 -6.88 -17.35
CA TRP A 173 6.67 -6.86 -16.20
C TRP A 173 5.97 -6.34 -14.93
N VAL A 174 5.21 -5.25 -15.03
CA VAL A 174 4.44 -4.70 -13.89
C VAL A 174 3.43 -5.72 -13.36
N VAL A 175 2.69 -6.37 -14.25
CA VAL A 175 1.72 -7.43 -13.88
C VAL A 175 2.43 -8.59 -13.19
N LEU A 176 3.57 -9.04 -13.73
CA LEU A 176 4.37 -10.11 -13.13
C LEU A 176 4.90 -9.71 -11.75
N ALA A 177 5.51 -8.54 -11.63
CA ALA A 177 6.10 -8.04 -10.38
C ALA A 177 5.03 -7.89 -9.29
N LEU A 178 3.88 -7.30 -9.64
CA LEU A 178 2.75 -7.18 -8.73
C LEU A 178 2.20 -8.55 -8.32
N GLY A 179 2.01 -9.46 -9.28
CA GLY A 179 1.53 -10.81 -9.01
C GLY A 179 2.46 -11.60 -8.08
N LEU A 180 3.77 -11.49 -8.27
CA LEU A 180 4.76 -12.12 -7.39
C LEU A 180 4.77 -11.49 -5.98
N GLY A 181 4.64 -10.15 -5.89
CA GLY A 181 4.53 -9.45 -4.61
C GLY A 181 3.29 -9.83 -3.83
N VAL A 182 2.11 -9.80 -4.47
CA VAL A 182 0.84 -10.24 -3.87
C VAL A 182 0.90 -11.70 -3.44
N ARG A 183 1.46 -12.59 -4.27
CA ARG A 183 1.63 -14.00 -3.92
C ARG A 183 2.49 -14.18 -2.67
N ARG A 184 3.58 -13.41 -2.53
CA ARG A 184 4.45 -13.47 -1.34
C ARG A 184 3.73 -12.97 -0.10
N PHE A 185 3.08 -11.80 -0.20
CA PHE A 185 2.28 -11.23 0.86
C PHE A 185 1.21 -12.20 1.35
N TRP A 186 0.40 -12.77 0.44
CA TRP A 186 -0.63 -13.73 0.79
C TRP A 186 -0.07 -14.97 1.48
N ARG A 187 1.04 -15.52 1.00
CA ARG A 187 1.66 -16.69 1.65
C ARG A 187 2.07 -16.41 3.10
N GLU A 188 2.50 -15.18 3.39
CA GLU A 188 2.92 -14.79 4.73
C GLU A 188 1.74 -14.50 5.68
N VAL A 189 0.67 -13.87 5.20
CA VAL A 189 -0.47 -13.51 6.06
C VAL A 189 -1.51 -14.63 6.19
N THR A 190 -1.56 -15.61 5.29
CA THR A 190 -2.54 -16.71 5.34
C THR A 190 -2.57 -17.46 6.69
N PRO A 191 -1.44 -17.78 7.35
CA PRO A 191 -1.44 -18.46 8.65
C PRO A 191 -2.14 -17.69 9.78
N VAL A 192 -2.16 -16.36 9.70
CA VAL A 192 -2.80 -15.48 10.71
C VAL A 192 -4.20 -15.02 10.32
N THR A 193 -4.72 -15.49 9.18
CA THR A 193 -6.13 -15.37 8.83
C THR A 193 -6.86 -16.66 9.24
N SER A 194 -7.89 -17.09 8.49
CA SER A 194 -8.59 -18.34 8.77
C SER A 194 -7.77 -19.58 8.43
N GLY A 195 -6.60 -19.43 7.79
CA GLY A 195 -5.84 -20.55 7.21
C GLY A 195 -6.56 -21.26 6.06
N GLN A 196 -7.77 -20.82 5.71
CA GLN A 196 -8.59 -21.41 4.66
C GLN A 196 -8.39 -20.69 3.33
N PRO A 197 -8.54 -21.39 2.20
CA PRO A 197 -8.57 -20.74 0.90
C PRO A 197 -9.73 -19.74 0.82
N VAL A 198 -9.56 -18.71 0.00
CA VAL A 198 -10.60 -17.71 -0.22
C VAL A 198 -11.83 -18.38 -0.83
N SER A 199 -12.97 -18.31 -0.13
CA SER A 199 -14.23 -18.87 -0.62
C SER A 199 -14.91 -17.92 -1.62
N PRO A 200 -15.72 -18.42 -2.57
CA PRO A 200 -16.45 -17.57 -3.50
C PRO A 200 -17.34 -16.52 -2.81
N PRO A 201 -18.07 -16.82 -1.72
CA PRO A 201 -18.83 -15.82 -0.99
C PRO A 201 -17.96 -14.72 -0.38
N ALA A 202 -16.81 -15.07 0.22
CA ALA A 202 -15.88 -14.09 0.77
C ALA A 202 -15.28 -13.20 -0.33
N MET A 203 -14.99 -13.78 -1.51
CA MET A 203 -14.53 -13.01 -2.67
C MET A 203 -15.62 -12.04 -3.17
N ALA A 204 -16.87 -12.46 -3.22
CA ALA A 204 -17.99 -11.61 -3.62
C ALA A 204 -18.21 -10.46 -2.63
N GLU A 205 -18.18 -10.73 -1.32
CA GLU A 205 -18.27 -9.70 -0.28
C GLU A 205 -17.12 -8.70 -0.38
N ALA A 206 -15.87 -9.18 -0.48
CA ALA A 206 -14.71 -8.32 -0.62
C ALA A 206 -14.77 -7.46 -1.89
N THR A 207 -15.19 -8.04 -3.02
CA THR A 207 -15.35 -7.31 -4.29
C THR A 207 -16.40 -6.22 -4.17
N HIS A 208 -17.55 -6.54 -3.58
CA HIS A 208 -18.62 -5.58 -3.33
C HIS A 208 -18.15 -4.41 -2.44
N ASP A 209 -17.45 -4.73 -1.35
CA ASP A 209 -16.99 -3.73 -0.39
C ASP A 209 -15.89 -2.83 -0.96
N VAL A 210 -14.98 -3.39 -1.78
CA VAL A 210 -13.96 -2.64 -2.53
C VAL A 210 -14.60 -1.72 -3.57
N LEU A 211 -15.55 -2.22 -4.37
CA LEU A 211 -16.21 -1.42 -5.42
C LEU A 211 -17.04 -0.26 -4.86
N ARG A 212 -17.57 -0.40 -3.64
CA ARG A 212 -18.29 0.67 -2.94
C ARG A 212 -17.40 1.53 -2.05
N LEU A 213 -16.13 1.15 -1.85
CA LEU A 213 -15.23 1.74 -0.87
C LEU A 213 -15.90 1.84 0.52
N LYS A 214 -16.53 0.74 0.96
CA LYS A 214 -17.36 0.69 2.16
C LYS A 214 -16.66 1.23 3.41
N TYR A 215 -15.35 1.01 3.53
CA TYR A 215 -14.57 1.41 4.71
C TYR A 215 -13.87 2.78 4.56
N LEU A 216 -14.28 3.59 3.58
CA LEU A 216 -13.83 4.97 3.35
C LEU A 216 -14.92 5.98 3.72
N ASP A 217 -15.71 5.67 4.74
CA ASP A 217 -16.85 6.48 5.20
C ASP A 217 -16.82 6.79 6.70
N GLY A 218 -15.74 6.40 7.40
CA GLY A 218 -15.57 6.61 8.83
C GLY A 218 -16.45 5.73 9.72
N GLY A 219 -17.20 4.78 9.16
CA GLY A 219 -18.17 3.93 9.85
C GLY A 219 -19.52 4.59 10.14
N HIS A 220 -19.59 5.92 10.06
CA HIS A 220 -20.83 6.70 10.22
C HIS A 220 -21.41 7.18 8.87
N GLY A 221 -20.75 6.92 7.74
CA GLY A 221 -21.29 7.24 6.42
C GLY A 221 -20.99 8.66 5.92
N GLU A 222 -20.30 9.50 6.69
CA GLU A 222 -20.02 10.92 6.32
C GLU A 222 -18.65 11.11 5.66
N GLY A 223 -17.82 10.08 5.62
CA GLY A 223 -16.50 10.14 4.98
C GLY A 223 -15.36 10.02 5.97
N CYS A 224 -14.14 10.25 5.48
CA CYS A 224 -12.93 10.21 6.29
C CYS A 224 -12.53 11.63 6.73
N HIS A 225 -11.66 11.69 7.73
CA HIS A 225 -11.02 12.94 8.11
C HIS A 225 -9.76 13.09 7.26
N ASP A 226 -9.52 14.29 6.72
CA ASP A 226 -8.36 14.57 5.87
C ASP A 226 -7.39 15.56 6.56
N ALA A 227 -7.53 16.87 6.31
CA ALA A 227 -6.59 17.89 6.82
C ALA A 227 -7.02 18.51 8.16
N ASP A 228 -8.29 18.41 8.51
CA ASP A 228 -8.92 18.95 9.70
C ASP A 228 -9.85 17.91 10.35
N ASP A 229 -10.51 18.30 11.43
CA ASP A 229 -11.47 17.45 12.14
C ASP A 229 -12.81 17.28 11.39
N ALA A 230 -12.96 17.87 10.19
CA ALA A 230 -14.17 17.73 9.41
C ALA A 230 -14.19 16.40 8.64
N THR A 231 -15.37 15.79 8.58
CA THR A 231 -15.59 14.59 7.76
C THR A 231 -15.84 15.00 6.31
N THR A 232 -15.25 14.25 5.38
CA THR A 232 -15.38 14.52 3.95
C THR A 232 -15.45 13.28 3.09
N GLN A 233 -16.33 13.32 2.09
CA GLN A 233 -16.47 12.29 1.06
C GLN A 233 -15.53 12.51 -0.14
N VAL A 234 -14.74 13.58 -0.14
CA VAL A 234 -13.86 13.93 -1.27
C VAL A 234 -12.92 12.77 -1.59
N ARG A 235 -12.28 12.19 -0.57
CA ARG A 235 -11.38 11.06 -0.76
C ARG A 235 -12.04 9.88 -1.46
N ARG A 236 -13.23 9.49 -1.01
CA ARG A 236 -14.02 8.39 -1.61
C ARG A 236 -14.41 8.71 -3.06
N ARG A 237 -14.89 9.92 -3.33
CA ARG A 237 -15.25 10.38 -4.68
C ARG A 237 -14.04 10.37 -5.63
N CYS A 238 -12.90 10.91 -5.19
CA CYS A 238 -11.67 10.91 -5.99
C CYS A 238 -11.17 9.50 -6.30
N HIS A 239 -11.26 8.57 -5.34
CA HIS A 239 -10.92 7.16 -5.59
C HIS A 239 -11.85 6.52 -6.64
N HIS A 240 -13.17 6.75 -6.54
CA HIS A 240 -14.11 6.27 -7.56
C HIS A 240 -13.85 6.87 -8.94
N LEU A 241 -13.63 8.18 -9.03
CA LEU A 241 -13.30 8.85 -10.30
C LEU A 241 -12.03 8.27 -10.94
N THR A 242 -11.00 8.01 -10.13
CA THR A 242 -9.75 7.42 -10.62
C THR A 242 -9.96 5.99 -11.10
N PHE A 243 -10.58 5.14 -10.27
CA PHE A 243 -10.78 3.73 -10.57
C PHE A 243 -11.69 3.52 -11.78
N TYR A 244 -12.89 4.12 -11.76
CA TYR A 244 -13.85 3.98 -12.86
C TYR A 244 -13.40 4.73 -14.11
N GLY A 245 -12.70 5.86 -13.97
CA GLY A 245 -12.08 6.55 -15.11
C GLY A 245 -11.06 5.66 -15.82
N PHE A 246 -10.21 4.95 -15.08
CA PHE A 246 -9.27 4.00 -15.66
C PHE A 246 -9.98 2.82 -16.33
N MET A 247 -11.02 2.27 -15.71
CA MET A 247 -11.79 1.17 -16.31
C MET A 247 -12.46 1.54 -17.64
N LEU A 248 -12.89 2.79 -17.81
CA LEU A 248 -13.48 3.27 -19.06
C LEU A 248 -12.45 3.41 -20.21
N CYS A 249 -11.16 3.30 -19.91
CA CYS A 249 -10.08 3.33 -20.89
C CYS A 249 -9.65 1.93 -21.37
N LEU A 250 -10.14 0.85 -20.74
CA LEU A 250 -9.87 -0.55 -21.10
C LEU A 250 -10.85 -1.03 -22.17
#